data_AF-A0A563EMX0-F1
#
_entry.id   AF-A0A563EMX0-F1
#
_cell.length_a   1.000
_cell.length_b   1.000
_cell.length_c   1.000
_cell.angle_alpha   90.00
_cell.angle_beta   90.00
_cell.angle_gamma   90.00
#
_symmetry.space_group_name_H-M   'P 1'
#
loop_
_entity.id
_entity.type
_entity.pdbx_description
1 polymer ?
#
loop_
_entity_poly.entity_id
_entity_poly.type
_entity_poly.pdbx_seq_one_letter_code
_entity_poly.pdbx_strand_id
1 'polypeptide(L)'
;MLIRIVTAVACLAIGVVLRANGLGLVQLAIFAALVVITVLMPASAAPALVIAFAAVVMTFADGNPLRIGVLVLIPLLHLVHVTSALAVVIPRKAGVEMSALRAPARRFAAVQAVALALAGIAALLPSGPTPVPLEVAGLASAALVAALVALRI
;
A
#
# COMPACT_ATOMS: atom_id res chain seq x y z
N MET A 1 3.27 21.24 1.62
CA MET A 1 2.11 21.11 0.70
C MET A 1 2.34 20.05 -0.38
N LEU A 2 3.48 20.05 -1.08
CA LEU A 2 3.85 19.09 -2.13
C LEU A 2 3.56 17.61 -1.77
N ILE A 3 4.00 17.14 -0.61
CA ILE A 3 3.86 15.73 -0.20
C ILE A 3 2.39 15.30 -0.13
N ARG A 4 1.50 16.17 0.34
CA ARG A 4 0.05 15.89 0.41
C ARG A 4 -0.57 15.80 -0.98
N ILE A 5 -0.10 16.61 -1.92
CA ILE A 5 -0.52 16.52 -3.33
C ILE A 5 -0.08 15.18 -3.93
N VAL A 6 1.17 14.76 -3.68
CA VAL A 6 1.67 13.45 -4.12
C VAL A 6 0.83 12.31 -3.53
N THR A 7 0.50 12.37 -2.23
CA THR A 7 -0.42 11.40 -1.60
C THR A 7 -1.79 11.40 -2.28
N ALA A 8 -2.37 12.57 -2.55
CA ALA A 8 -3.67 12.68 -3.20
C ALA A 8 -3.67 12.10 -4.61
N VAL A 9 -2.63 12.37 -5.41
CA VAL A 9 -2.46 11.83 -6.76
C VAL A 9 -2.27 10.31 -6.72
N ALA A 10 -1.47 9.80 -5.80
CA ALA A 10 -1.29 8.35 -5.62
C ALA A 10 -2.63 7.67 -5.25
N CYS A 11 -3.37 8.23 -4.30
CA CYS A 11 -4.71 7.77 -3.91
C CYS A 11 -5.71 7.82 -5.07
N LEU A 12 -5.68 8.87 -5.89
CA LEU A 12 -6.53 8.98 -7.09
C LEU A 12 -6.21 7.85 -8.07
N ALA A 13 -4.92 7.62 -8.35
CA ALA A 13 -4.48 6.53 -9.23
C ALA A 13 -4.91 5.16 -8.70
N ILE A 14 -4.83 4.93 -7.38
CA ILE A 14 -5.36 3.72 -6.73
C ILE A 14 -6.86 3.61 -6.99
N GLY A 15 -7.64 4.67 -6.78
CA GLY A 15 -9.08 4.68 -7.04
C GLY A 15 -9.43 4.33 -8.49
N VAL A 16 -8.66 4.83 -9.46
CA VAL A 16 -8.82 4.48 -10.88
C VAL A 16 -8.55 2.99 -11.12
N VAL A 17 -7.46 2.45 -10.56
CA VAL A 17 -7.13 1.02 -10.70
C VAL A 17 -8.20 0.14 -10.06
N LEU A 18 -8.66 0.47 -8.85
CA LEU A 18 -9.72 -0.28 -8.18
C LEU A 18 -11.03 -0.23 -8.98
N ARG A 19 -11.40 0.94 -9.51
CA ARG A 19 -12.61 1.09 -10.33
C ARG A 19 -12.54 0.30 -11.64
N ALA A 20 -11.35 0.23 -12.25
CA ALA A 20 -11.09 -0.59 -13.42
C ALA A 20 -11.12 -2.11 -13.12
N ASN A 21 -10.92 -2.50 -11.85
CA ASN A 21 -11.03 -3.88 -11.36
C ASN A 21 -12.39 -4.17 -10.70
N GLY A 22 -13.43 -3.39 -11.02
CA GLY A 22 -14.81 -3.71 -10.62
C GLY A 22 -15.27 -3.13 -9.28
N LEU A 23 -14.51 -2.22 -8.66
CA LEU A 23 -14.96 -1.55 -7.44
C LEU A 23 -16.31 -0.84 -7.64
N GLY A 24 -17.30 -1.18 -6.80
CA GLY A 24 -18.63 -0.58 -6.84
C GLY A 24 -18.66 0.88 -6.35
N LEU A 25 -19.73 1.61 -6.64
CA LEU A 25 -19.85 3.04 -6.28
C LEU A 25 -19.85 3.28 -4.76
N VAL A 26 -20.52 2.41 -3.98
CA VAL A 26 -20.54 2.52 -2.51
C VAL A 26 -19.13 2.33 -1.94
N GLN A 27 -18.42 1.32 -2.41
CA GLN A 27 -17.04 1.03 -2.02
C GLN A 27 -16.10 2.18 -2.42
N LEU A 28 -16.31 2.77 -3.60
CA LEU A 28 -15.56 3.94 -4.06
C LEU A 28 -15.80 5.17 -3.17
N ALA A 29 -17.03 5.37 -2.67
CA ALA A 29 -17.33 6.45 -1.74
C ALA A 29 -16.62 6.26 -0.39
N ILE A 30 -16.59 5.02 0.14
CA ILE A 30 -15.83 4.68 1.35
C ILE A 30 -14.33 4.94 1.14
N PHE A 31 -13.79 4.48 0.01
CA PHE A 31 -12.41 4.72 -0.36
C PHE A 31 -12.11 6.23 -0.45
N ALA A 32 -12.96 7.01 -1.10
CA ALA A 32 -12.81 8.46 -1.20
C ALA A 32 -12.78 9.14 0.17
N ALA A 33 -13.63 8.73 1.11
CA ALA A 33 -13.60 9.24 2.49
C ALA A 33 -12.26 8.92 3.17
N LEU A 34 -11.76 7.69 3.04
CA LEU A 34 -10.43 7.31 3.57
C LEU A 34 -9.30 8.13 2.94
N VAL A 35 -9.38 8.43 1.64
CA VAL A 35 -8.41 9.27 0.94
C VAL A 35 -8.43 10.70 1.48
N VAL A 36 -9.61 11.29 1.68
CA VAL A 36 -9.74 12.63 2.28
C VAL A 36 -9.09 12.66 3.65
N ILE A 37 -9.39 11.68 4.51
CA ILE A 37 -8.80 11.59 5.85
C ILE A 37 -7.28 11.41 5.76
N THR A 38 -6.78 10.57 4.86
CA THR A 38 -5.34 10.32 4.63
C THR A 38 -4.60 11.59 4.23
N VAL A 39 -5.15 12.38 3.31
CA VAL A 39 -4.53 13.63 2.82
C VAL A 39 -4.57 14.74 3.88
N LEU A 40 -5.65 14.83 4.65
CA LEU A 40 -5.82 15.86 5.69
C LEU A 40 -5.07 15.51 6.98
N MET A 41 -5.09 14.24 7.37
CA MET A 41 -4.55 13.68 8.61
C MET A 41 -3.63 12.48 8.35
N PRO A 42 -2.43 12.70 7.77
CA PRO A 42 -1.51 11.61 7.43
C PRO A 42 -0.96 10.86 8.65
N ALA A 43 -1.07 11.41 9.86
CA ALA A 43 -0.70 10.76 11.12
C ALA A 43 -1.80 9.82 11.67
N SER A 44 -2.97 9.75 11.03
CA SER A 44 -4.07 8.89 11.47
C SER A 44 -3.88 7.44 11.00
N ALA A 45 -4.80 6.55 11.36
CA ALA A 45 -4.84 5.19 10.83
C ALA A 45 -5.32 5.11 9.36
N ALA A 46 -5.85 6.20 8.80
CA ALA A 46 -6.45 6.19 7.47
C ALA A 46 -5.52 5.73 6.32
N PRO A 47 -4.23 6.10 6.26
CA PRO A 47 -3.33 5.58 5.22
C PRO A 47 -3.22 4.06 5.27
N ALA A 48 -3.18 3.46 6.46
CA ALA A 48 -3.17 2.01 6.62
C ALA A 48 -4.49 1.38 6.17
N LEU A 49 -5.62 2.04 6.47
CA LEU A 49 -6.94 1.59 6.01
C LEU A 49 -7.09 1.69 4.48
N VAL A 50 -6.51 2.69 3.82
CA VAL A 50 -6.45 2.77 2.35
C VAL A 50 -5.74 1.55 1.76
N ILE A 51 -4.62 1.15 2.38
CA ILE A 51 -3.84 -0.01 1.96
C ILE A 51 -4.62 -1.31 2.20
N ALA A 52 -5.16 -1.48 3.40
CA ALA A 52 -5.95 -2.66 3.76
C ALA A 52 -7.19 -2.79 2.87
N PHE A 53 -7.89 -1.68 2.61
CA PHE A 53 -9.05 -1.66 1.74
C PHE A 53 -8.71 -2.10 0.31
N ALA A 54 -7.66 -1.52 -0.29
CA ALA A 54 -7.23 -1.89 -1.62
C ALA A 54 -6.79 -3.37 -1.70
N ALA A 55 -6.08 -3.86 -0.68
CA ALA A 55 -5.69 -5.26 -0.59
C ALA A 55 -6.91 -6.19 -0.52
N VAL A 56 -7.86 -5.92 0.38
CA VAL A 56 -9.10 -6.70 0.53
C VAL A 56 -9.87 -6.73 -0.79
N VAL A 57 -10.13 -5.58 -1.39
CA VAL A 57 -10.86 -5.50 -2.67
C VAL A 57 -10.17 -6.35 -3.73
N MET A 58 -8.85 -6.23 -3.88
CA MET A 58 -8.13 -6.95 -4.94
C MET A 58 -8.00 -8.45 -4.69
N THR A 59 -7.94 -8.87 -3.42
CA THR A 59 -7.93 -10.29 -3.04
C THR A 59 -9.25 -10.97 -3.37
N PHE A 60 -10.38 -10.27 -3.16
CA PHE A 60 -11.71 -10.81 -3.47
C PHE A 60 -12.19 -10.49 -4.89
N ALA A 61 -11.46 -9.68 -5.65
CA ALA A 61 -11.74 -9.46 -7.06
C ALA A 61 -11.21 -10.63 -7.89
N ASP A 62 -12.08 -11.15 -8.76
CA ASP A 62 -11.74 -12.27 -9.64
C ASP A 62 -10.52 -11.98 -10.54
N GLY A 63 -9.75 -13.03 -10.83
CA GLY A 63 -8.71 -13.00 -11.85
C GLY A 63 -7.31 -13.37 -11.36
N ASN A 64 -6.33 -13.26 -12.26
CA ASN A 64 -4.95 -13.63 -11.99
C ASN A 64 -4.35 -12.72 -10.88
N PRO A 65 -3.65 -13.25 -9.86
CA PRO A 65 -3.00 -12.45 -8.82
C PRO A 65 -1.90 -11.52 -9.36
N LEU A 66 -1.37 -11.79 -10.55
CA LEU A 66 -0.33 -10.99 -11.22
C LEU A 66 -0.89 -10.06 -12.30
N ARG A 67 -2.21 -9.87 -12.34
CA ARG A 67 -2.81 -8.91 -13.26
C ARG A 67 -2.22 -7.52 -13.03
N ILE A 68 -2.11 -6.75 -14.11
CA ILE A 68 -1.45 -5.43 -14.12
C ILE A 68 -1.96 -4.52 -12.99
N GLY A 69 -3.26 -4.57 -12.69
CA GLY A 69 -3.85 -3.80 -11.58
C GLY A 69 -3.20 -4.07 -10.22
N VAL A 70 -2.91 -5.34 -9.88
CA VAL A 70 -2.24 -5.70 -8.63
C VAL A 70 -0.80 -5.18 -8.63
N LEU A 71 -0.07 -5.40 -9.72
CA LEU A 71 1.33 -4.99 -9.84
C LEU A 71 1.51 -3.47 -9.74
N VAL A 72 0.55 -2.69 -10.26
CA VAL A 72 0.52 -1.22 -10.16
C VAL A 72 0.13 -0.76 -8.75
N LEU A 73 -0.75 -1.48 -8.05
CA LEU A 73 -1.16 -1.11 -6.70
C LEU A 73 -0.01 -1.22 -5.69
N ILE A 74 0.89 -2.19 -5.82
CA ILE A 74 2.04 -2.36 -4.92
C ILE A 74 2.84 -1.04 -4.74
N PRO A 75 3.37 -0.41 -5.80
CA PRO A 75 4.08 0.87 -5.68
C PRO A 75 3.19 2.04 -5.30
N LEU A 76 1.94 2.10 -5.75
CA LEU A 76 1.07 3.21 -5.37
C LEU A 76 0.74 3.20 -3.88
N LEU A 77 0.46 2.02 -3.31
CA LEU A 77 0.18 1.85 -1.88
C LEU A 77 1.42 2.12 -1.03
N HIS A 78 2.60 1.66 -1.46
CA HIS A 78 3.85 2.00 -0.77
C HIS A 78 4.13 3.51 -0.84
N LEU A 79 3.81 4.15 -1.96
CA LEU A 79 3.96 5.60 -2.10
C LEU A 79 3.07 6.35 -1.10
N VAL A 80 1.79 5.96 -0.97
CA VAL A 80 0.87 6.52 0.04
C VAL A 80 1.41 6.35 1.47
N HIS A 81 1.96 5.18 1.79
CA HIS A 81 2.58 4.92 3.10
C HIS A 81 3.76 5.87 3.36
N VAL A 82 4.71 5.94 2.43
CA VAL A 82 5.92 6.75 2.55
C VAL A 82 5.60 8.25 2.59
N THR A 83 4.72 8.73 1.71
CA THR A 83 4.36 10.16 1.69
C THR A 83 3.53 10.56 2.90
N SER A 84 2.72 9.66 3.46
CA SER A 84 2.04 9.91 4.74
C SER A 84 3.05 10.04 5.87
N ALA A 85 4.01 9.11 5.99
CA ALA A 85 5.07 9.20 6.99
C ALA A 85 5.92 10.48 6.85
N LEU A 86 6.30 10.84 5.63
CA LEU A 86 7.03 12.08 5.35
C LEU A 86 6.21 13.33 5.71
N ALA A 87 4.90 13.31 5.47
CA ALA A 87 4.01 14.42 5.81
C ALA A 87 3.80 14.61 7.31
N VAL A 88 4.13 13.61 8.14
CA VAL A 88 4.13 13.72 9.60
C VAL A 88 5.41 14.40 10.10
N VAL A 89 6.57 14.04 9.53
CA VAL A 89 7.87 14.54 10.01
C VAL A 89 8.26 15.89 9.41
N ILE A 90 7.77 16.23 8.21
CA ILE A 90 8.11 17.51 7.55
C ILE A 90 7.11 18.59 7.97
N PRO A 91 7.58 19.73 8.54
CA PRO A 91 6.71 20.83 8.91
C PRO A 91 5.88 21.33 7.73
N ARG A 92 4.60 21.65 7.95
CA ARG A 92 3.65 22.01 6.88
C ARG A 92 4.12 23.15 5.96
N LYS A 93 4.85 24.11 6.54
CA LYS A 93 5.37 25.32 5.86
C LYS A 93 6.81 25.17 5.36
N ALA A 94 7.46 24.03 5.60
CA ALA A 94 8.81 23.78 5.11
C ALA A 94 8.78 23.59 3.59
N GLY A 95 9.68 24.29 2.89
CA GLY A 95 10.03 23.97 1.52
C GLY A 95 10.83 22.67 1.49
N VAL A 96 10.47 21.77 0.57
CA VAL A 96 11.23 20.53 0.35
C VAL A 96 11.94 20.70 -0.97
N GLU A 97 13.28 20.77 -0.93
CA GLU A 97 14.06 20.74 -2.16
C GLU A 97 13.97 19.36 -2.81
N MET A 98 13.84 19.34 -4.14
CA MET A 98 13.76 18.08 -4.90
C MET A 98 15.05 17.24 -4.78
N SER A 99 16.19 17.89 -4.56
CA SER A 99 17.48 17.25 -4.29
C SER A 99 17.43 16.35 -3.04
N ALA A 100 16.72 16.78 -1.99
CA ALA A 100 16.56 16.06 -0.73
C ALA A 100 15.73 14.77 -0.90
N LEU A 101 14.89 14.69 -1.94
CA LEU A 101 14.06 13.51 -2.23
C LEU A 101 14.83 12.42 -2.99
N ARG A 102 16.03 12.68 -3.50
CA ARG A 102 16.78 11.70 -4.31
C ARG A 102 17.11 10.42 -3.55
N ALA A 103 17.60 10.53 -2.32
CA ALA A 103 17.93 9.36 -1.51
C ALA A 103 16.68 8.56 -1.11
N PRO A 104 15.60 9.18 -0.60
CA PRO A 104 14.31 8.50 -0.40
C PRO A 104 13.76 7.84 -1.68
N ALA A 105 13.82 8.53 -2.83
CA ALA A 105 13.33 8.01 -4.10
C ALA A 105 14.12 6.78 -4.57
N ARG A 106 15.45 6.76 -4.38
CA ARG A 106 16.29 5.59 -4.66
C ARG A 106 15.92 4.40 -3.77
N ARG A 107 15.72 4.64 -2.46
CA ARG A 107 15.30 3.59 -1.53
C ARG A 107 13.92 3.05 -1.89
N PHE A 108 12.97 3.93 -2.21
CA PHE A 108 11.66 3.56 -2.70
C PHE A 108 11.78 2.67 -3.94
N ALA A 109 12.51 3.11 -4.97
CA ALA A 109 12.71 2.34 -6.19
C ALA A 109 13.35 0.96 -5.94
N ALA A 110 14.35 0.88 -5.06
CA ALA A 110 15.00 -0.38 -4.70
C ALA A 110 14.03 -1.33 -3.98
N VAL A 111 13.28 -0.84 -3.00
CA VAL A 111 12.27 -1.64 -2.27
C VAL A 111 11.18 -2.11 -3.23
N GLN A 112 10.71 -1.26 -4.15
CA GLN A 112 9.72 -1.66 -5.16
C GLN A 112 10.26 -2.71 -6.13
N ALA A 113 11.50 -2.57 -6.59
CA ALA A 113 12.13 -3.56 -7.45
C ALA A 113 12.24 -4.92 -6.75
N VAL A 114 12.67 -4.94 -5.49
CA VAL A 114 12.75 -6.17 -4.68
C VAL A 114 11.36 -6.77 -4.46
N ALA A 115 10.37 -5.96 -4.08
CA ALA A 115 9.01 -6.44 -3.85
C ALA A 115 8.39 -7.04 -5.12
N LEU A 116 8.58 -6.41 -6.28
CA LEU A 116 8.11 -6.92 -7.56
C LEU A 116 8.87 -8.18 -7.99
N ALA A 117 10.18 -8.26 -7.73
CA ALA A 117 10.97 -9.47 -7.97
C ALA A 117 10.47 -10.64 -7.11
N LEU A 118 10.17 -10.39 -5.83
CA LEU A 118 9.59 -11.40 -4.93
C LEU A 118 8.19 -11.82 -5.39
N ALA A 119 7.35 -10.89 -5.85
CA ALA A 119 6.06 -11.23 -6.45
C ALA A 119 6.23 -12.09 -7.71
N GLY A 120 7.23 -11.78 -8.54
CA GLY A 120 7.61 -12.59 -9.70
C GLY A 120 8.16 -13.97 -9.35
N ILE A 121 8.86 -14.13 -8.22
CA ILE A 121 9.27 -15.45 -7.73
C ILE A 121 8.06 -16.22 -7.20
N ALA A 122 7.20 -15.57 -6.42
CA ALA A 122 5.98 -16.18 -5.91
C ALA A 122 5.04 -16.66 -7.02
N ALA A 123 5.03 -15.96 -8.16
CA ALA A 123 4.32 -16.38 -9.38
C ALA A 123 4.73 -17.75 -9.94
N LEU A 124 5.98 -18.15 -9.71
CA LEU A 124 6.54 -19.41 -10.22
C LEU A 124 6.30 -20.58 -9.26
N LEU A 125 5.83 -20.30 -8.04
CA LEU A 125 5.52 -21.35 -7.08
C LEU A 125 4.28 -22.12 -7.53
N PRO A 126 4.24 -23.45 -7.29
CA PRO A 126 3.08 -24.25 -7.61
C PRO A 126 1.82 -23.68 -6.95
N SER A 127 0.81 -23.40 -7.76
CA SER A 127 -0.51 -23.00 -7.30
C SER A 127 -1.30 -24.24 -6.88
N GLY A 128 -1.67 -24.30 -5.60
CA GLY A 128 -2.39 -25.41 -5.00
C GLY A 128 -2.62 -25.15 -3.51
N PRO A 129 -3.31 -26.05 -2.79
CA PRO A 129 -3.47 -25.93 -1.36
C PRO A 129 -2.10 -25.85 -0.70
N THR A 130 -1.84 -24.76 0.02
CA THR A 130 -0.67 -24.66 0.88
C THR A 130 -0.75 -25.80 1.91
N PRO A 131 0.32 -26.62 2.08
CA PRO A 131 0.33 -27.63 3.13
C PRO A 131 0.01 -26.98 4.49
N VAL A 132 -0.92 -27.58 5.24
CA VAL A 132 -1.40 -27.06 6.54
C VAL A 132 -0.25 -26.60 7.46
N PRO A 133 0.89 -27.31 7.59
CA PRO A 133 1.98 -26.85 8.45
C PRO A 133 2.58 -25.51 8.01
N LEU A 134 2.67 -25.26 6.70
CA LEU A 134 3.20 -24.01 6.14
C LEU A 134 2.20 -22.88 6.29
N GLU A 135 0.90 -23.16 6.13
CA GLU A 135 -0.15 -22.17 6.38
C GLU A 135 -0.18 -21.74 7.85
N VAL A 136 -0.13 -22.70 8.79
CA VAL A 136 -0.07 -22.44 10.23
C VAL A 136 1.20 -21.66 10.59
N ALA A 137 2.35 -22.05 10.06
CA ALA A 137 3.61 -21.33 10.31
C ALA A 137 3.57 -19.89 9.78
N GLY A 138 3.02 -19.70 8.57
CA GLY A 138 2.82 -18.37 7.98
C GLY A 138 1.89 -17.50 8.82
N LEU A 139 0.73 -18.01 9.20
CA LEU A 139 -0.23 -17.30 10.06
C LEU A 139 0.34 -17.01 11.46
N ALA A 140 1.04 -17.96 12.06
CA ALA A 140 1.70 -17.78 13.36
C ALA A 140 2.79 -16.69 13.28
N SER A 141 3.57 -16.65 12.20
CA SER A 141 4.58 -15.61 11.99
C SER A 141 3.94 -14.22 11.84
N ALA A 142 2.85 -14.11 11.08
CA ALA A 142 2.13 -12.85 10.90
C ALA A 142 1.48 -12.39 12.22
N ALA A 143 0.87 -13.32 12.97
CA ALA A 143 0.29 -13.04 14.28
C ALA A 143 1.35 -12.61 15.29
N LEU A 144 2.53 -13.25 15.30
CA LEU A 144 3.64 -12.88 16.16
C LEU A 144 4.13 -11.46 15.85
N VAL A 145 4.35 -11.12 14.58
CA VAL A 145 4.74 -9.77 14.18
C VAL A 145 3.68 -8.75 14.60
N ALA A 146 2.40 -9.04 14.37
CA ALA A 146 1.32 -8.16 14.79
C ALA A 146 1.29 -7.96 16.32
N ALA A 147 1.52 -9.03 17.09
CA ALA A 147 1.57 -8.99 18.55
C ALA A 147 2.77 -8.16 19.05
N LEU A 148 3.97 -8.37 18.49
CA LEU A 148 5.17 -7.60 18.83
C LEU A 148 4.94 -6.09 18.58
N VAL A 149 4.38 -5.74 17.43
CA VAL A 149 4.03 -4.35 17.10
C VAL A 149 2.99 -3.77 18.06
N ALA A 150 1.94 -4.53 18.39
CA ALA A 150 0.89 -4.09 19.31
C ALA A 150 1.42 -3.88 20.74
N LEU A 151 2.35 -4.74 21.17
CA LEU A 151 2.99 -4.69 22.49
C LEU A 151 4.18 -3.71 22.56
N ARG A 152 4.59 -3.13 21.43
CA ARG A 152 5.77 -2.26 21.28
C ARG A 152 7.07 -2.90 21.75
N ILE A 153 7.24 -4.19 21.46
CA ILE A 153 8.47 -4.96 21.68
C ILE A 153 9.20 -5.07 20.35
#